data_AF-A0A060LY71-F1
#
_entry.id   AF-A0A060LY71-F1
#
_cell.length_a   1.000
_cell.length_b   1.000
_cell.length_c   1.000
_cell.angle_alpha   90.00
_cell.angle_beta   90.00
_cell.angle_gamma   90.00
#
_symmetry.space_group_name_H-M   'P 1'
#
loop_
_entity.id
_entity.type
_entity.pdbx_description
1 polymer ?
#
loop_
_entity_poly.entity_id
_entity_poly.type
_entity_poly.pdbx_seq_one_letter_code
_entity_poly.pdbx_strand_id
1 'polypeptide(L)' 'MRRVGRLPFDQLVKQNKERLIQDQAEINRLEERFEQKHALPK' A
#
# COMPACT_ATOMS: atom_id res chain seq x y z
N MET A 1 18.40 3.85 21.47
CA MET A 1 18.29 2.62 20.64
C MET A 1 16.89 2.05 20.79
N ARG A 2 16.03 2.14 19.76
CA ARG A 2 14.72 1.46 19.78
C ARG A 2 15.00 -0.05 19.81
N ARG A 3 14.56 -0.74 20.87
CA ARG A 3 14.63 -2.21 20.95
C ARG A 3 13.73 -2.75 19.83
N VAL A 4 14.33 -3.23 18.74
CA VAL A 4 13.61 -3.95 17.71
C VAL A 4 13.30 -5.33 18.29
N GLY A 5 12.19 -5.43 19.04
CA GLY A 5 11.63 -6.72 19.40
C GLY A 5 11.33 -7.46 18.11
N ARG A 6 11.90 -8.65 17.91
CA ARG A 6 11.53 -9.52 16.80
C ARG A 6 10.07 -9.89 16.98
N LEU A 7 9.20 -9.34 16.14
CA LEU A 7 7.82 -9.80 16.07
C LEU A 7 7.82 -11.29 15.67
N PRO A 8 6.91 -12.09 16.23
CA PRO A 8 6.66 -13.44 15.76
C PRO A 8 6.36 -13.48 14.25
N PHE A 9 6.75 -14.58 13.59
CA PHE A 9 6.64 -14.71 12.14
C PHE A 9 5.20 -14.53 11.63
N ASP A 10 4.22 -15.06 12.35
CA ASP A 10 2.79 -14.90 12.09
C ASP A 10 2.35 -13.42 12.10
N GLN A 11 2.87 -12.63 13.05
CA GLN A 11 2.60 -11.20 13.11
C GLN A 11 3.24 -10.44 11.95
N LEU A 12 4.47 -10.82 11.55
CA LEU A 12 5.12 -10.25 10.37
C LEU A 12 4.34 -10.57 9.10
N VAL A 13 3.86 -11.81 8.93
CA VAL A 13 3.04 -12.21 7.79
C VAL A 13 1.73 -11.41 7.77
N LYS A 14 1.08 -11.22 8.91
CA LYS A 14 -0.14 -10.40 9.01
C LYS A 14 0.11 -8.95 8.60
N GLN A 15 1.16 -8.32 9.15
CA GLN A 15 1.54 -6.95 8.79
C GLN A 15 1.87 -6.81 7.31
N ASN A 16 2.59 -7.77 6.74
CA ASN A 16 2.91 -7.75 5.31
C ASN A 16 1.65 -7.87 4.45
N LYS A 17 0.70 -8.74 4.81
CA LYS A 17 -0.59 -8.85 4.11
C LYS A 17 -1.38 -7.54 4.16
N GLU A 18 -1.47 -6.92 5.33
CA GLU A 18 -2.15 -5.63 5.50
C GLU A 18 -1.50 -4.54 4.66
N ARG A 19 -0.16 -4.50 4.63
CA ARG A 19 0.59 -3.56 3.80
C ARG A 19 0.35 -3.75 2.31
N LEU A 20 0.36 -4.99 1.82
CA LEU A 20 0.07 -5.28 0.41
C LEU A 20 -1.33 -4.79 -0.01
N ILE A 21 -2.32 -4.92 0.88
CA ILE A 21 -3.68 -4.41 0.62
C ILE A 21 -3.69 -2.88 0.56
N GLN A 22 -2.96 -2.21 1.46
CA GLN A 22 -2.84 -0.75 1.46
C GLN A 22 -2.12 -0.25 0.21
N ASP A 23 -1.00 -0.88 -0.16
CA ASP A 23 -0.22 -0.53 -1.34
C ASP A 23 -1.07 -0.68 -2.61
N GLN A 24 -1.88 -1.74 -2.72
CA GLN A 24 -2.80 -1.92 -3.85
C GLN A 24 -3.85 -0.82 -3.91
N ALA A 25 -4.44 -0.44 -2.77
CA ALA A 25 -5.39 0.67 -2.72
C ALA A 25 -4.73 2.02 -3.09
N GLU A 26 -3.47 2.21 -2.74
CA GLU A 26 -2.70 3.41 -3.11
C GLU A 26 -2.41 3.44 -4.61
N ILE A 27 -2.01 2.32 -5.22
CA ILE A 27 -1.82 2.18 -6.67
C ILE A 27 -3.10 2.55 -7.40
N ASN A 28 -4.24 1.96 -7.03
CA ASN A 28 -5.52 2.23 -7.68
C ASN A 28 -5.88 3.73 -7.62
N ARG A 29 -5.63 4.39 -6.48
CA ARG A 29 -5.86 5.84 -6.34
C ARG A 29 -4.94 6.67 -7.24
N LEU A 30 -3.70 6.24 -7.42
CA LEU A 30 -2.75 6.92 -8.30
C LEU A 30 -3.15 6.76 -9.76
N GLU A 31 -3.59 5.56 -10.14
CA GLU A 31 -4.12 5.27 -11.48
C GLU A 31 -5.38 6.10 -11.75
N GLU A 32 -6.35 6.13 -10.84
CA GLU A 32 -7.56 6.98 -10.96
C GLU A 32 -7.20 8.46 -11.11
N ARG A 33 -6.24 8.98 -10.34
CA ARG A 33 -5.77 10.37 -10.46
C ARG A 33 -5.09 10.64 -11.80
N PHE A 34 -4.30 9.68 -12.26
CA PHE A 34 -3.64 9.76 -13.56
C PHE A 34 -4.69 9.78 -14.68
N GLU A 35 -5.65 8.85 -14.65
CA GLU A 35 -6.77 8.82 -15.58
C GLU A 35 -7.56 10.14 -15.53
N GLN A 36 -7.94 10.66 -14.36
CA GLN A 36 -8.64 11.95 -14.27
C GLN A 36 -7.86 13.11 -14.89
N LYS A 37 -6.54 13.14 -14.71
CA LYS A 37 -5.67 14.18 -15.27
C LYS A 37 -5.50 14.04 -16.79
N HIS A 38 -5.51 12.81 -17.30
CA HIS A 38 -5.23 12.48 -18.70
C HIS A 38 -6.49 12.14 -19.53
N ALA A 39 -7.67 12.03 -18.91
CA ALA A 39 -8.96 11.76 -19.54
C ALA A 39 -9.60 12.99 -20.21
N LEU A 40 -8.86 14.11 -20.33
CA LEU A 40 -9.24 15.22 -21.19
C LEU A 40 -8.36 15.18 -22.46
N PRO A 41 -8.98 14.79 -23.59
CA PRO A 41 -9.46 15.84 -24.49
C PRO A 41 -10.83 15.55 -25.12
N LYS A 42 -11.74 16.51 -25.00
CA LYS A 42 -12.63 16.96 -26.09
C LYS A 42 -12.82 18.46 -25.98
#